data_AF-A0A2V6VUI3-F1
#
_entry.id   AF-A0A2V6VUI3-F1
#
_cell.length_a   1.000
_cell.length_b   1.000
_cell.length_c   1.000
_cell.angle_alpha   90.00
_cell.angle_beta   90.00
_cell.angle_gamma   90.00
#
_symmetry.space_group_name_H-M   'P 1'
#
loop_
_entity.id
_entity.type
_entity.pdbx_description
1 polymer ?
#
loop_
_entity_poly.entity_id
_entity_poly.type
_entity_poly.pdbx_seq_one_letter_code
_entity_poly.pdbx_strand_id
1 'polypeptide(L)' 'MPNLAGIRVLVVDDNTDSLDIFATVLKQLGVVVRTARGAREALALLATTPAHVLVSDLAMPDEDRPPTPASMRS' A
#
# COMPACT_ATOMS: atom_id res chain seq x y z
N MET A 1 15.14 -17.73 16.08
CA MET A 1 14.66 -17.03 14.87
C MET A 1 13.45 -16.22 15.27
N PRO A 2 13.40 -14.90 15.03
CA PRO A 2 12.22 -14.10 15.37
C PRO A 2 11.02 -14.63 14.60
N ASN A 3 9.95 -14.97 15.33
CA ASN A 3 8.73 -15.51 14.77
C ASN A 3 7.82 -14.34 14.36
N LEU A 4 7.65 -14.10 13.06
CA LEU A 4 6.69 -13.12 12.55
C LEU A 4 5.27 -13.71 12.37
N ALA A 5 5.03 -14.95 12.80
CA ALA A 5 3.71 -15.56 12.73
C ALA A 5 2.68 -14.73 13.51
N GLY A 6 1.61 -14.34 12.82
CA GLY A 6 0.53 -13.52 13.38
C GLY A 6 0.68 -12.01 13.14
N ILE A 7 1.80 -11.55 12.60
CA ILE A 7 1.91 -10.18 12.10
C ILE A 7 1.00 -10.03 10.88
N ARG A 8 0.23 -8.94 10.88
CA ARG A 8 -0.69 -8.57 9.80
C ARG A 8 -0.15 -7.33 9.12
N VAL A 9 0.14 -7.42 7.84
CA VAL A 9 0.66 -6.32 7.04
C VAL A 9 -0.40 -5.92 6.03
N LEU A 10 -0.69 -4.63 5.92
CA LEU A 10 -1.52 -4.07 4.88
C LEU A 10 -0.63 -3.31 3.88
N VAL A 11 -0.66 -3.71 2.62
CA VAL A 11 0.09 -3.07 1.53
C VAL A 11 -0.89 -2.25 0.70
N VAL A 12 -0.56 -0.98 0.45
CA VAL A 12 -1.39 -0.03 -0.29
C VAL A 12 -0.60 0.48 -1.48
N ASP A 13 -1.07 0.15 -2.68
CA ASP A 13 -0.41 0.48 -3.94
C ASP A 13 -1.49 0.42 -5.05
N ASP A 14 -1.54 1.41 -5.94
CA ASP A 14 -2.51 1.45 -7.03
C ASP A 14 -2.20 0.44 -8.14
N ASN A 15 -0.95 -0.03 -8.20
CA ASN A 15 -0.46 -1.04 -9.13
C ASN A 15 -0.65 -2.47 -8.58
N THR A 16 -1.37 -3.29 -9.35
CA THR A 16 -1.69 -4.68 -8.95
C THR A 16 -0.45 -5.58 -8.97
N ASP A 17 0.49 -5.34 -9.89
CA ASP A 17 1.71 -6.14 -10.01
C ASP A 17 2.60 -5.97 -8.77
N SER A 18 2.73 -4.74 -8.27
CA SER A 18 3.44 -4.44 -7.03
C SER A 18 2.80 -5.17 -5.85
N LEU A 19 1.47 -5.07 -5.71
CA LEU A 19 0.71 -5.72 -4.64
C LEU A 19 0.95 -7.25 -4.62
N ASP A 20 0.95 -7.89 -5.78
CA ASP A 20 1.16 -9.34 -5.90
C ASP A 20 2.58 -9.76 -5.52
N ILE A 21 3.59 -8.98 -5.90
CA ILE A 21 4.99 -9.21 -5.49
C ILE A 21 5.12 -9.09 -3.97
N PHE A 22 4.62 -7.99 -3.38
CA PHE A 22 4.68 -7.78 -1.94
C PHE A 22 3.93 -8.88 -1.17
N ALA A 23 2.74 -9.24 -1.63
CA ALA A 23 1.96 -10.31 -1.02
C ALA A 23 2.71 -11.65 -1.07
N THR A 24 3.35 -11.97 -2.18
CA THR A 24 4.10 -13.23 -2.35
C THR A 24 5.30 -13.29 -1.41
N VAL A 25 6.12 -12.24 -1.39
CA VAL A 25 7.34 -12.19 -0.55
C VAL A 25 7.00 -12.25 0.93
N LEU A 26 6.02 -11.46 1.38
CA LEU A 26 5.63 -11.42 2.80
C LEU A 26 4.91 -12.70 3.25
N LYS A 27 4.10 -13.34 2.39
CA LYS A 27 3.49 -14.64 2.70
C LYS A 27 4.54 -15.74 2.89
N GLN A 28 5.64 -15.72 2.13
CA GLN A 28 6.75 -16.66 2.31
C GLN A 28 7.43 -16.53 3.68
N LEU A 29 7.35 -15.35 4.30
CA LEU A 29 7.84 -15.10 5.66
C LEU A 29 6.85 -15.54 6.76
N GLY A 30 5.71 -16.15 6.41
CA GLY A 30 4.68 -16.57 7.35
C GLY A 30 3.81 -15.41 7.87
N VAL A 31 3.83 -14.26 7.19
CA VAL A 31 3.08 -13.06 7.54
C VAL A 31 1.70 -13.10 6.88
N VAL A 32 0.68 -12.58 7.57
CA VAL A 32 -0.65 -12.41 7.01
C VAL A 32 -0.70 -11.08 6.26
N VAL A 33 -0.76 -11.14 4.94
CA VAL A 33 -0.73 -9.95 4.09
C VAL A 33 -2.11 -9.67 3.54
N ARG A 34 -2.52 -8.40 3.60
CA ARG A 34 -3.67 -7.86 2.87
C ARG A 34 -3.19 -6.76 1.95
N THR A 35 -3.84 -6.62 0.82
CA THR A 35 -3.52 -5.63 -0.19
C THR A 35 -4.71 -4.68 -0.36
N ALA A 36 -4.43 -3.44 -0.75
CA ALA A 36 -5.42 -2.41 -1.03
C ALA A 36 -4.93 -1.58 -2.21
N ARG A 37 -5.83 -1.22 -3.11
CA ARG A 37 -5.51 -0.45 -4.32
C ARG A 37 -5.53 1.07 -4.14
N GLY A 38 -5.56 1.52 -2.89
CA GLY A 38 -5.62 2.93 -2.54
C GLY A 38 -6.11 3.16 -1.11
N ALA A 39 -6.02 4.43 -0.67
CA ALA A 39 -6.30 4.82 0.71
C ALA A 39 -7.71 4.45 1.18
N ARG A 40 -8.73 4.57 0.32
CA ARG A 40 -10.12 4.27 0.70
C ARG A 40 -10.33 2.79 1.04
N GLU A 41 -9.78 1.90 0.21
CA GLU A 41 -9.84 0.46 0.47
C GLU A 41 -9.03 0.11 1.72
N ALA A 42 -7.83 0.69 1.86
CA ALA A 42 -6.99 0.49 3.03
C ALA A 42 -7.70 0.88 4.33
N LEU A 43 -8.38 2.03 4.36
CA LEU A 43 -9.14 2.50 5.51
C LEU A 43 -10.30 1.56 5.87
N ALA A 44 -11.03 1.06 4.87
CA ALA A 44 -12.10 0.07 5.10
C ALA A 44 -11.54 -1.25 5.67
N LEU A 45 -10.38 -1.69 5.19
CA LEU A 45 -9.71 -2.89 5.68
C LEU A 45 -9.18 -2.70 7.11
N LEU A 46 -8.63 -1.53 7.44
CA LEU A 46 -8.17 -1.21 8.79
C LEU A 46 -9.31 -1.13 9.80
N ALA A 47 -10.47 -0.60 9.38
CA ALA A 47 -11.66 -0.52 10.24
C ALA A 47 -12.22 -1.90 10.63
N THR A 48 -12.11 -2.88 9.72
CA THR A 48 -12.60 -4.25 9.94
C THR A 48 -11.54 -5.17 10.54
N THR A 49 -10.27 -4.95 10.22
CA THR A 49 -9.17 -5.80 10.65
C THR A 49 -7.91 -4.94 10.83
N PRO A 50 -7.51 -4.64 12.08
CA PRO A 50 -6.35 -3.80 12.32
C PRO A 50 -5.08 -4.51 11.85
N ALA A 51 -4.31 -3.83 11.00
CA ALA A 51 -2.97 -4.24 10.61
C ALA A 51 -1.95 -3.80 11.68
N HIS A 52 -0.84 -4.52 11.77
CA HIS A 52 0.29 -4.15 12.62
C HIS A 52 1.28 -3.24 11.89
N VAL A 53 1.36 -3.39 10.57
CA VAL A 53 2.24 -2.60 9.71
C VAL A 53 1.45 -2.21 8.46
N LEU A 54 1.56 -0.93 8.08
CA LEU A 54 1.04 -0.39 6.83
C LEU A 54 2.23 -0.07 5.93
N VAL A 55 2.24 -0.63 4.73
CA VAL A 55 3.21 -0.31 3.67
C VAL A 55 2.42 0.42 2.59
N SER A 56 2.69 1.70 2.38
CA SER A 56 2.08 2.47 1.30
C SER A 56 3.16 2.86 0.32
N ASP A 57 2.91 2.71 -0.98
CA ASP A 57 3.75 3.39 -1.95
C ASP A 57 3.57 4.91 -1.77
N LEU A 58 4.69 5.61 -1.60
CA LEU A 58 4.74 7.08 -1.49
C LEU A 58 4.74 7.73 -2.89
N ALA A 59 4.85 6.93 -3.95
CA ALA A 59 4.71 7.34 -5.33
C ALA A 59 3.25 7.26 -5.83
N MET A 60 2.25 7.29 -4.94
CA MET A 60 0.93 7.73 -5.36
C MET A 60 1.08 9.16 -5.89
N PRO A 61 0.68 9.47 -7.14
CA PRO A 61 0.63 10.84 -7.58
C PRO A 61 -0.33 11.55 -6.64
N ASP A 62 0.23 12.37 -5.75
CA ASP A 62 -0.56 13.36 -5.02
C ASP A 62 -1.44 14.05 -6.06
N GLU A 63 -2.75 13.89 -5.95
CA GLU A 63 -3.73 14.69 -6.71
C GLU A 63 -3.55 16.20 -6.45
N ASP A 64 -2.64 16.57 -5.53
CA ASP A 64 -2.30 17.90 -5.11
C ASP A 64 -0.98 18.43 -5.71
N ARG A 65 -0.54 17.94 -6.87
CA ARG A 65 0.43 18.72 -7.67
C ARG A 65 -0.33 19.87 -8.33
N PRO A 66 -0.22 21.13 -7.86
CA PRO A 66 -0.80 22.25 -8.58
C PRO A 66 -0.19 22.31 -9.99
N PRO A 67 -1.00 22.61 -11.02
CA PRO A 67 -0.48 22.77 -12.37
C PRO A 67 0.61 23.83 -12.36
N THR A 68 1.82 23.47 -12.76
CA THR A 68 2.90 24.44 -12.89
C THR A 68 2.55 25.39 -14.05
N PRO A 69 2.70 26.71 -13.89
CA PRO A 69 2.35 27.69 -14.92
C PRO A 69 3.29 27.69 -16.15
N ALA A 70 4.14 26.67 -16.32
CA ALA A 70 5.14 26.60 -17.37
C ALA A 70 4.57 26.22 -18.77
N SER A 71 3.27 25.89 -18.88
CA SER A 71 2.62 25.56 -20.16
C SER A 71 1.84 26.72 -20.79
N MET A 72 1.91 27.94 -20.25
CA MET A 72 1.41 29.17 -20.89
C MET A 72 2.57 30.11 -21.26
N ARG A 73 3.44 29.67 -22.16
CA ARG A 73 4.26 30.59 -22.94
C ARG A 73 4.11 30.27 -24.41
N SER A 74 3.58 31.29 -25.09
CA SER A 74 3.32 31.45 -26.52
C SER A 74 4.52 31.17 -27.41
#